data_AF-A0A6H9LM51-F1
#
_entry.id   AF-A0A6H9LM51-F1
#
_cell.length_a   1.000
_cell.length_b   1.000
_cell.length_c   1.000
_cell.angle_alpha   90.00
_cell.angle_beta   90.00
_cell.angle_gamma   90.00
#
_symmetry.space_group_name_H-M   'P 1'
#
loop_
_entity.id
_entity.type
_entity.pdbx_description
1 polymer ?
#
loop_
_entity_poly.entity_id
_entity_poly.type
_entity_poly.pdbx_seq_one_letter_code
_entity_poly.pdbx_strand_id
1 'polypeptide(L)'
;MKKITFSIAALLLAASVSATTISMKISGEGAVNDSTIAKGKKVSFDIYIENEGNYKGFTLGFKVDSKDIKTAVSPEDKGNGLNELGNIKGHNGFGDKSLWDLGGVYVIDRQWDGELPDVLGFGGVSKTKPYKPHEAEKKLSFELIFNESGTIVVDSSFFPPTGKWMFAPPSVNPEWNGPYLFQVK
;
A
#
# COMPACT_ATOMS: atom_id res chain seq x y z
N MET A 1 -52.79 -3.35 41.86
CA MET A 1 -52.23 -3.69 40.53
C MET A 1 -50.79 -3.18 40.45
N LYS A 2 -49.80 -4.09 40.46
CA LYS A 2 -48.36 -3.74 40.41
C LYS A 2 -47.98 -3.41 38.97
N LYS A 3 -47.43 -2.21 38.73
CA LYS A 3 -46.91 -1.78 37.42
C LYS A 3 -45.60 -2.52 37.13
N ILE A 4 -45.61 -3.37 36.10
CA ILE A 4 -44.40 -4.00 35.56
C ILE A 4 -43.76 -2.99 34.62
N THR A 5 -42.55 -2.55 34.96
CA THR A 5 -41.77 -1.63 34.12
C THR A 5 -40.89 -2.47 33.21
N PHE A 6 -41.20 -2.51 31.90
CA PHE A 6 -40.32 -3.08 30.90
C PHE A 6 -39.16 -2.12 30.65
N SER A 7 -37.94 -2.53 30.99
CA SER A 7 -36.74 -1.82 30.55
C SER A 7 -36.42 -2.26 29.12
N ILE A 8 -36.62 -1.36 28.16
CA ILE A 8 -36.14 -1.53 26.79
C ILE A 8 -34.63 -1.37 26.82
N ALA A 9 -33.88 -2.48 26.78
CA ALA A 9 -32.45 -2.46 26.56
C ALA A 9 -32.21 -2.08 25.08
N ALA A 10 -31.76 -0.85 24.85
CA ALA A 10 -31.30 -0.41 23.54
C ALA A 10 -30.00 -1.16 23.21
N LEU A 11 -30.09 -2.16 22.33
CA LEU A 11 -28.94 -2.82 21.74
C LEU A 11 -28.29 -1.83 20.76
N LEU A 12 -27.30 -1.07 21.24
CA LEU A 12 -26.42 -0.28 20.37
C LEU A 12 -25.60 -1.27 19.53
N LEU A 13 -26.07 -1.58 18.31
CA LEU A 13 -25.17 -2.04 17.27
C LEU A 13 -24.21 -0.89 17.01
N ALA A 14 -23.01 -0.95 17.60
CA ALA A 14 -21.88 -0.23 17.08
C ALA A 14 -21.70 -0.73 15.64
N ALA A 15 -22.12 0.07 14.66
CA ALA A 15 -21.65 -0.11 13.30
C ALA A 15 -20.13 0.00 13.39
N SER A 16 -19.44 -1.14 13.29
CA SER A 16 -18.00 -1.15 13.02
C SER A 16 -17.84 -0.27 11.78
N VAL A 17 -17.18 0.86 11.96
CA VAL A 17 -16.80 1.72 10.85
C VAL A 17 -15.82 0.87 10.04
N SER A 18 -16.35 0.26 8.99
CA SER A 18 -15.59 -0.45 7.98
C SER A 18 -14.42 0.44 7.54
N ALA A 19 -13.21 0.02 7.86
CA ALA A 19 -11.97 0.71 7.57
C ALA A 19 -11.31 0.13 6.31
N THR A 20 -11.08 1.00 5.32
CA THR A 20 -10.20 0.68 4.19
C THR A 20 -8.81 0.33 4.70
N THR A 21 -8.36 -0.89 4.45
CA THR A 21 -7.14 -1.43 5.04
C THR A 21 -6.11 -1.67 3.95
N ILE A 22 -4.85 -1.40 4.26
CA ILE A 22 -3.72 -1.61 3.36
C ILE A 22 -2.73 -2.53 4.05
N SER A 23 -2.28 -3.54 3.32
CA SER A 23 -1.34 -4.54 3.79
C SER A 23 -0.31 -4.86 2.71
N MET A 24 0.73 -5.58 3.11
CA MET A 24 1.84 -5.94 2.25
C MET A 24 2.17 -7.43 2.39
N LYS A 25 2.61 -8.02 1.28
CA LYS A 25 3.31 -9.31 1.25
C LYS A 25 4.53 -9.21 0.36
N ILE A 26 5.47 -10.14 0.50
CA ILE A 26 6.58 -10.29 -0.43
C ILE A 26 6.39 -11.51 -1.31
N SER A 27 6.82 -11.41 -2.57
CA SER A 27 6.77 -12.49 -3.55
C SER A 27 7.98 -12.46 -4.49
N GLY A 28 8.07 -13.44 -5.39
CA GLY A 28 9.18 -13.59 -6.34
C GLY A 28 10.34 -14.45 -5.81
N GLU A 29 11.40 -14.57 -6.61
CA GLU A 29 12.55 -15.44 -6.33
C GLU A 29 13.27 -15.10 -5.02
N GLY A 30 13.25 -13.82 -4.64
CA GLY A 30 13.84 -13.34 -3.39
C GLY A 30 12.99 -13.59 -2.14
N ALA A 31 11.70 -13.91 -2.25
CA ALA A 31 10.85 -14.15 -1.09
C ALA A 31 11.03 -15.58 -0.57
N VAL A 32 11.79 -15.75 0.52
CA VAL A 32 12.03 -17.07 1.13
C VAL A 32 10.84 -17.49 2.01
N ASN A 33 10.27 -16.54 2.74
CA ASN A 33 9.03 -16.65 3.50
C ASN A 33 8.51 -15.23 3.79
N ASP A 34 7.41 -15.09 4.54
CA ASP A 34 6.74 -13.80 4.81
C ASP A 34 7.58 -12.74 5.54
N SER A 35 8.76 -13.11 6.07
CA SER A 35 9.65 -12.22 6.84
C SER A 35 11.12 -12.28 6.39
N THR A 36 11.43 -13.06 5.36
CA THR A 36 12.82 -13.32 4.94
C THR A 36 12.99 -13.12 3.44
N ILE A 37 14.01 -12.35 3.08
CA ILE A 37 14.41 -12.07 1.71
C ILE A 37 15.80 -12.70 1.46
N ALA A 38 15.94 -13.39 0.34
CA ALA A 38 17.22 -13.91 -0.12
C ALA A 38 18.06 -12.76 -0.70
N LYS A 39 19.29 -12.62 -0.19
CA LYS A 39 20.24 -11.62 -0.69
C LYS A 39 20.56 -11.83 -2.17
N GLY A 40 20.68 -10.72 -2.90
CA GLY A 40 21.04 -10.69 -4.33
C GLY A 40 19.94 -11.22 -5.26
N LYS A 41 18.74 -11.50 -4.72
CA LYS A 41 17.58 -11.96 -5.49
C LYS A 41 16.50 -10.89 -5.54
N LYS A 42 15.77 -10.87 -6.64
CA LYS A 42 14.66 -9.94 -6.86
C LYS A 42 13.47 -10.31 -5.98
N VAL A 43 13.01 -9.36 -5.18
CA VAL A 43 11.80 -9.47 -4.37
C VAL A 43 10.78 -8.42 -4.81
N SER A 44 9.52 -8.84 -4.91
CA SER A 44 8.39 -7.95 -5.16
C SER A 44 7.70 -7.64 -3.84
N PHE A 45 7.50 -6.37 -3.54
CA PHE A 45 6.68 -5.90 -2.44
C PHE A 45 5.27 -5.64 -2.97
N ASP A 46 4.33 -6.51 -2.59
CA ASP A 46 2.98 -6.55 -3.10
C ASP A 46 2.03 -5.85 -2.14
N ILE A 47 1.40 -4.76 -2.60
CA ILE A 47 0.45 -3.96 -1.83
C ILE A 47 -0.95 -4.46 -2.09
N TYR A 48 -1.63 -4.83 -1.01
CA TYR A 48 -3.02 -5.24 -0.99
C TYR A 48 -3.86 -4.12 -0.40
N ILE A 49 -4.99 -3.84 -1.04
CA ILE A 49 -5.96 -2.86 -0.57
C ILE A 49 -7.29 -3.60 -0.39
N GLU A 50 -7.87 -3.47 0.79
CA GLU A 50 -9.27 -3.78 1.08
C GLU A 50 -10.03 -2.46 1.11
N ASN A 51 -11.11 -2.38 0.35
CA ASN A 51 -11.89 -1.16 0.23
C ASN A 51 -13.34 -1.44 0.61
N GLU A 52 -13.87 -0.68 1.56
CA GLU A 52 -15.27 -0.80 1.98
C GLU A 52 -16.10 0.43 1.59
N GLY A 53 -15.46 1.44 1.01
CA GLY A 53 -16.06 2.71 0.61
C GLY A 53 -16.11 2.92 -0.91
N ASN A 54 -16.85 3.95 -1.30
CA ASN A 54 -16.78 4.48 -2.66
C ASN A 54 -15.90 5.72 -2.64
N TYR A 55 -14.75 5.68 -3.31
CA TYR A 55 -13.80 6.79 -3.29
C TYR A 55 -13.49 7.32 -4.68
N LYS A 56 -13.20 8.62 -4.75
CA LYS A 56 -12.87 9.33 -6.01
C LYS A 56 -11.42 9.78 -6.08
N GLY A 57 -10.59 9.37 -5.15
CA GLY A 57 -9.16 9.60 -5.25
C GLY A 57 -8.43 8.92 -4.12
N PHE A 58 -7.12 8.87 -4.23
CA PHE A 58 -6.28 8.38 -3.17
C PHE A 58 -4.90 9.04 -3.18
N THR A 59 -4.27 9.06 -2.02
CA THR A 59 -2.84 9.30 -1.85
C THR A 59 -2.28 8.23 -0.93
N LEU A 60 -1.29 7.48 -1.41
CA LEU A 60 -0.59 6.43 -0.68
C LEU A 60 0.92 6.61 -0.87
N GLY A 61 1.72 5.97 -0.04
CA GLY A 61 3.16 6.04 -0.20
C GLY A 61 3.91 5.25 0.86
N PHE A 62 5.06 4.72 0.48
CA PHE A 62 5.82 3.75 1.25
C PHE A 62 7.26 4.24 1.37
N LYS A 63 7.85 3.99 2.53
CA LYS A 63 9.27 4.19 2.82
C LYS A 63 9.92 2.84 3.01
N VAL A 64 11.02 2.59 2.31
CA VAL A 64 11.91 1.44 2.54
C VAL A 64 13.12 1.98 3.29
N ASP A 65 13.40 1.45 4.48
CA ASP A 65 14.42 1.96 5.40
C ASP A 65 15.27 0.81 5.96
N SER A 66 16.53 1.10 6.29
CA SER A 66 17.42 0.12 6.94
C SER A 66 18.54 0.82 7.71
N LYS A 67 18.92 0.23 8.84
CA LYS A 67 20.13 0.62 9.57
C LYS A 67 21.38 -0.04 9.00
N ASP A 68 21.22 -1.26 8.46
CA ASP A 68 22.30 -2.17 8.08
C ASP A 68 22.62 -2.09 6.59
N ILE A 69 21.60 -1.89 5.75
CA ILE A 69 21.71 -1.88 4.29
C ILE A 69 21.68 -0.43 3.82
N LYS A 70 22.59 -0.03 2.93
CA LYS A 70 22.66 1.35 2.42
C LYS A 70 22.04 1.51 1.05
N THR A 71 22.02 0.44 0.26
CA THR A 71 21.53 0.50 -1.10
C THR A 71 20.57 -0.64 -1.44
N ALA A 72 19.64 -0.35 -2.34
CA ALA A 72 18.77 -1.33 -2.98
C ALA A 72 18.77 -1.06 -4.48
N VAL A 73 18.81 -2.12 -5.29
CA VAL A 73 18.69 -1.97 -6.74
C VAL A 73 17.24 -2.14 -7.13
N SER A 74 16.70 -1.19 -7.88
CA SER A 74 15.38 -1.37 -8.48
C SER A 74 15.52 -1.88 -9.92
N PRO A 75 15.25 -3.17 -10.19
CA PRO A 75 15.50 -3.76 -11.50
C PRO A 75 14.52 -3.20 -12.55
N GLU A 76 15.06 -2.66 -13.63
CA GLU A 76 14.25 -2.11 -14.72
C GLU A 76 13.47 -3.20 -15.46
N ASP A 77 12.25 -2.86 -15.88
CA ASP A 77 11.41 -3.63 -16.79
C ASP A 77 10.69 -2.67 -17.74
N LYS A 78 11.51 -1.96 -18.54
CA LYS A 78 11.10 -0.80 -19.35
C LYS A 78 9.82 -1.06 -20.15
N GLY A 79 8.88 -0.12 -20.06
CA GLY A 79 7.61 -0.17 -20.77
C GLY A 79 6.56 -1.09 -20.16
N ASN A 80 6.88 -1.84 -19.10
CA ASN A 80 5.96 -2.82 -18.50
C ASN A 80 5.39 -2.39 -17.14
N GLY A 81 5.37 -1.09 -16.78
CA GLY A 81 4.90 -0.63 -15.47
C GLY A 81 4.22 0.73 -15.46
N LEU A 82 4.00 1.27 -14.26
CA LEU A 82 3.33 2.55 -13.98
C LEU A 82 4.30 3.76 -14.06
N ASN A 83 5.60 3.52 -14.05
CA ASN A 83 6.66 4.52 -14.23
C ASN A 83 7.55 4.15 -15.44
N GLU A 84 8.47 5.03 -15.81
CA GLU A 84 9.34 4.86 -16.99
C GLU A 84 10.27 3.65 -16.87
N LEU A 85 10.75 3.35 -15.66
CA LEU A 85 11.60 2.19 -15.37
C LEU A 85 10.82 0.88 -15.41
N GLY A 86 9.50 0.93 -15.29
CA GLY A 86 8.60 -0.23 -15.32
C GLY A 86 8.74 -1.18 -14.11
N ASN A 87 9.56 -0.85 -13.12
CA ASN A 87 9.77 -1.60 -11.89
C ASN A 87 8.62 -1.49 -10.88
N ILE A 88 7.64 -0.62 -11.15
CA ILE A 88 6.42 -0.44 -10.37
C ILE A 88 5.23 -0.90 -11.22
N LYS A 89 4.43 -1.83 -10.70
CA LYS A 89 3.33 -2.46 -11.43
C LYS A 89 1.98 -2.11 -10.80
N GLY A 90 0.99 -1.92 -11.66
CA GLY A 90 -0.41 -1.81 -11.27
C GLY A 90 -1.17 -3.10 -11.57
N HIS A 91 -2.10 -3.46 -10.69
CA HIS A 91 -2.89 -4.69 -10.74
C HIS A 91 -4.37 -4.38 -10.52
N ASN A 92 -5.26 -5.27 -10.97
CA ASN A 92 -6.71 -5.22 -10.69
C ASN A 92 -7.32 -3.81 -10.85
N GLY A 93 -7.06 -3.22 -12.02
CA GLY A 93 -7.58 -1.91 -12.41
C GLY A 93 -6.63 -0.73 -12.25
N PHE A 94 -5.52 -0.91 -11.52
CA PHE A 94 -4.47 0.12 -11.37
C PHE A 94 -3.56 0.18 -12.62
N GLY A 95 -3.27 -0.98 -13.22
CA GLY A 95 -2.37 -1.09 -14.38
C GLY A 95 -3.01 -0.67 -15.71
N ASP A 96 -4.26 -1.09 -15.94
CA ASP A 96 -5.02 -0.77 -17.17
C ASP A 96 -5.84 0.53 -17.05
N LYS A 97 -5.76 1.20 -15.89
CA LYS A 97 -6.47 2.44 -15.56
C LYS A 97 -7.99 2.31 -15.59
N SER A 98 -8.54 1.09 -15.57
CA SER A 98 -9.99 0.87 -15.62
C SER A 98 -10.73 1.43 -14.41
N LEU A 99 -10.03 1.62 -13.27
CA LEU A 99 -10.56 2.24 -12.05
C LEU A 99 -10.55 3.78 -12.08
N TRP A 100 -9.64 4.42 -12.82
CA TRP A 100 -9.34 5.86 -12.71
C TRP A 100 -9.48 6.55 -14.07
N ASP A 101 -10.51 7.38 -14.22
CA ASP A 101 -10.87 8.05 -15.49
C ASP A 101 -10.13 9.38 -15.77
N LEU A 102 -9.40 9.95 -14.80
CA LEU A 102 -8.66 11.22 -14.96
C LEU A 102 -7.15 11.06 -15.20
N GLY A 103 -6.67 9.85 -15.53
CA GLY A 103 -5.28 9.63 -15.95
C GLY A 103 -4.59 8.41 -15.36
N GLY A 104 -5.27 7.70 -14.45
CA GLY A 104 -4.75 6.48 -13.84
C GLY A 104 -4.16 6.70 -12.45
N VAL A 105 -3.22 5.83 -12.13
CA VAL A 105 -2.34 5.95 -10.97
C VAL A 105 -1.08 6.70 -11.40
N TYR A 106 -0.71 7.71 -10.63
CA TYR A 106 0.55 8.43 -10.77
C TYR A 106 1.53 7.93 -9.73
N VAL A 107 2.74 7.66 -10.19
CA VAL A 107 3.89 7.33 -9.35
C VAL A 107 4.68 8.61 -9.09
N ILE A 108 5.02 8.85 -7.83
CA ILE A 108 5.87 9.95 -7.39
C ILE A 108 7.12 9.34 -6.75
N ASP A 109 8.18 9.23 -7.54
CA ASP A 109 9.44 8.55 -7.27
C ASP A 109 10.52 9.52 -6.74
N ARG A 110 10.18 10.37 -5.76
CA ARG A 110 11.05 11.48 -5.31
C ARG A 110 12.44 11.05 -4.83
N GLN A 111 12.64 9.80 -4.39
CA GLN A 111 13.90 9.30 -3.84
C GLN A 111 14.27 7.89 -4.35
N TRP A 112 13.68 7.45 -5.46
CA TRP A 112 13.87 6.10 -6.01
C TRP A 112 15.21 5.93 -6.75
N ASP A 113 16.30 6.38 -6.12
CA ASP A 113 17.66 6.41 -6.64
C ASP A 113 18.52 5.21 -6.18
N GLY A 114 17.96 4.37 -5.32
CA GLY A 114 18.60 3.17 -4.78
C GLY A 114 19.40 3.38 -3.50
N GLU A 115 19.40 4.59 -2.91
CA GLU A 115 19.92 4.83 -1.56
C GLU A 115 18.80 4.72 -0.51
N LEU A 116 19.06 4.05 0.62
CA LEU A 116 18.10 3.94 1.72
C LEU A 116 18.29 5.06 2.76
N PRO A 117 17.21 5.68 3.26
CA PRO A 117 15.81 5.35 3.01
C PRO A 117 15.31 5.85 1.64
N ASP A 118 14.53 5.00 1.00
CA ASP A 118 13.88 5.28 -0.29
C ASP A 118 12.37 5.50 -0.08
N VAL A 119 11.76 6.40 -0.84
CA VAL A 119 10.36 6.80 -0.71
C VAL A 119 9.63 6.76 -2.05
N LEU A 120 8.50 6.06 -2.05
CA LEU A 120 7.60 5.96 -3.19
C LEU A 120 6.22 6.50 -2.85
N GLY A 121 5.73 7.47 -3.62
CA GLY A 121 4.38 8.01 -3.51
C GLY A 121 3.48 7.53 -4.64
N PHE A 122 2.19 7.43 -4.36
CA PHE A 122 1.14 7.13 -5.32
C PHE A 122 -0.02 8.09 -5.15
N GLY A 123 -0.57 8.54 -6.27
CA GLY A 123 -1.77 9.37 -6.28
C GLY A 123 -2.70 8.98 -7.43
N GLY A 124 -4.00 9.16 -7.22
CA GLY A 124 -4.99 8.96 -8.27
C GLY A 124 -6.25 9.73 -7.97
N VAL A 125 -6.98 10.13 -9.01
CA VAL A 125 -8.27 10.81 -8.89
C VAL A 125 -9.22 10.30 -9.99
N SER A 126 -10.50 10.25 -9.68
CA SER A 126 -11.58 9.97 -10.61
C SER A 126 -12.62 11.08 -10.62
N LYS A 127 -13.10 11.43 -11.82
CA LYS A 127 -14.23 12.34 -12.04
C LYS A 127 -15.56 11.62 -11.86
N THR A 128 -15.71 10.47 -12.52
CA THR A 128 -17.02 9.82 -12.74
C THR A 128 -17.13 8.42 -12.14
N LYS A 129 -16.05 7.63 -12.09
CA LYS A 129 -16.09 6.23 -11.66
C LYS A 129 -15.52 6.09 -10.24
N PRO A 130 -16.35 5.86 -9.21
CA PRO A 130 -15.80 5.63 -7.89
C PRO A 130 -15.00 4.31 -7.88
N TYR A 131 -13.90 4.31 -7.14
CA TYR A 131 -13.25 3.11 -6.66
C TYR A 131 -14.21 2.39 -5.71
N LYS A 132 -14.74 1.26 -6.16
CA LYS A 132 -15.81 0.53 -5.49
C LYS A 132 -15.29 -0.37 -4.38
N PRO A 133 -16.13 -0.70 -3.39
CA PRO A 133 -15.79 -1.68 -2.37
C PRO A 133 -15.38 -3.03 -2.96
N HIS A 134 -14.38 -3.65 -2.35
CA HIS A 134 -13.92 -5.01 -2.63
C HIS A 134 -13.07 -5.54 -1.47
N GLU A 135 -13.01 -6.86 -1.35
CA GLU A 135 -12.10 -7.59 -0.45
C GLU A 135 -10.63 -7.28 -0.74
N ALA A 136 -9.72 -7.64 0.18
CA ALA A 136 -8.29 -7.41 0.00
C ALA A 136 -7.75 -7.97 -1.34
N GLU A 137 -7.29 -7.09 -2.23
CA GLU A 137 -6.73 -7.44 -3.55
C GLU A 137 -5.39 -6.76 -3.78
N LYS A 138 -4.46 -7.45 -4.48
CA LYS A 138 -3.20 -6.85 -4.93
C LYS A 138 -3.50 -5.70 -5.89
N LYS A 139 -3.03 -4.49 -5.59
CA LYS A 139 -3.24 -3.30 -6.44
C LYS A 139 -1.95 -2.71 -6.99
N LEU A 140 -0.88 -2.77 -6.20
CA LEU A 140 0.42 -2.22 -6.57
C LEU A 140 1.51 -3.24 -6.24
N SER A 141 2.61 -3.21 -6.98
CA SER A 141 3.86 -3.83 -6.52
C SER A 141 5.06 -3.07 -6.99
N PHE A 142 6.16 -3.16 -6.25
CA PHE A 142 7.46 -2.63 -6.64
C PHE A 142 8.54 -3.67 -6.37
N GLU A 143 9.55 -3.72 -7.23
CA GLU A 143 10.63 -4.70 -7.16
C GLU A 143 11.92 -4.06 -6.66
N LEU A 144 12.63 -4.78 -5.79
CA LEU A 144 13.96 -4.42 -5.29
C LEU A 144 14.87 -5.65 -5.22
N ILE A 145 16.17 -5.41 -5.23
CA ILE A 145 17.23 -6.38 -4.96
C ILE A 145 18.13 -5.80 -3.87
N PHE A 146 18.30 -6.55 -2.78
CA PHE A 146 19.21 -6.19 -1.69
C PHE A 146 20.48 -7.01 -1.78
N ASN A 147 21.63 -6.35 -1.98
CA ASN A 147 22.94 -7.02 -2.12
C ASN A 147 23.69 -7.16 -0.79
N GLU A 148 23.17 -6.58 0.28
CA GLU A 148 23.73 -6.60 1.63
C GLU A 148 22.79 -7.37 2.56
N SER A 149 23.36 -8.03 3.57
CA SER A 149 22.56 -8.69 4.61
C SER A 149 22.21 -7.69 5.71
N GLY A 150 21.01 -7.78 6.26
CA GLY A 150 20.54 -6.83 7.27
C GLY A 150 19.03 -6.85 7.46
N THR A 151 18.51 -5.91 8.21
CA THR A 151 17.06 -5.73 8.39
C THR A 151 16.56 -4.55 7.54
N ILE A 152 15.55 -4.77 6.71
CA ILE A 152 14.78 -3.67 6.10
C ILE A 152 13.41 -3.53 6.78
N VAL A 153 12.95 -2.30 6.83
CA VAL A 153 11.63 -1.90 7.30
C VAL A 153 10.90 -1.25 6.14
N VAL A 154 9.71 -1.73 5.83
CA VAL A 154 8.80 -1.06 4.89
C VAL A 154 7.60 -0.51 5.66
N ASP A 155 7.39 0.80 5.55
CA ASP A 155 6.37 1.51 6.30
C ASP A 155 5.67 2.58 5.45
N SER A 156 4.65 3.23 5.97
CA SER A 156 4.02 4.39 5.34
C SER A 156 5.03 5.56 5.25
N SER A 157 5.09 6.21 4.09
CA SER A 157 5.92 7.41 3.89
C SER A 157 5.29 8.69 4.45
N PHE A 158 4.00 8.64 4.83
CA PHE A 158 3.27 9.76 5.40
C PHE A 158 3.30 9.70 6.92
N PHE A 159 4.49 9.87 7.49
CA PHE A 159 4.69 9.97 8.93
C PHE A 159 4.15 11.32 9.46
N PRO A 160 3.39 11.36 10.57
CA PRO A 160 3.12 12.60 11.29
C PRO A 160 4.43 13.35 11.59
N PRO A 161 4.50 14.68 11.41
CA PRO A 161 3.37 15.61 11.34
C PRO A 161 2.88 15.97 9.92
N THR A 162 3.48 15.45 8.84
CA THR A 162 3.15 15.91 7.48
C THR A 162 2.59 14.82 6.58
N GLY A 163 1.36 15.08 6.12
CA GLY A 163 0.64 14.25 5.16
C GLY A 163 -0.01 13.01 5.78
N LYS A 164 -0.99 12.43 5.08
CA LYS A 164 -1.74 11.25 5.50
C LYS A 164 -2.07 10.44 4.26
N TRP A 165 -2.10 9.12 4.40
CA TRP A 165 -2.85 8.33 3.44
C TRP A 165 -4.30 8.78 3.46
N MET A 166 -4.88 8.96 2.29
CA MET A 166 -6.22 9.50 2.17
C MET A 166 -6.89 8.84 0.98
N PHE A 167 -8.11 8.38 1.18
CA PHE A 167 -9.08 8.18 0.12
C PHE A 167 -10.03 9.37 0.09
N ALA A 168 -10.34 9.88 -1.10
CA ALA A 168 -11.07 11.12 -1.34
C ALA A 168 -12.55 10.84 -1.72
N PRO A 169 -13.47 11.84 -1.57
CA PRO A 169 -14.71 11.77 -0.80
C PRO A 169 -15.54 10.48 -0.80
N PRO A 170 -16.00 10.01 0.40
CA PRO A 170 -15.72 10.61 1.71
C PRO A 170 -14.23 10.49 2.08
N SER A 171 -13.71 11.48 2.82
CA SER A 171 -12.30 11.47 3.22
C SER A 171 -12.07 10.44 4.31
N VAL A 172 -11.31 9.38 4.01
CA VAL A 172 -10.95 8.34 4.97
C VAL A 172 -9.44 8.17 4.98
N ASN A 173 -8.85 8.04 6.16
CA ASN A 173 -7.47 7.60 6.29
C ASN A 173 -7.53 6.07 6.37
N PRO A 174 -6.95 5.35 5.39
CA PRO A 174 -6.92 3.91 5.45
C PRO A 174 -6.01 3.45 6.60
N GLU A 175 -6.33 2.30 7.17
CA GLU A 175 -5.48 1.63 8.15
C GLU A 175 -4.28 0.98 7.44
N TRP A 176 -3.11 1.07 8.07
CA TRP A 176 -1.89 0.45 7.60
C TRP A 176 -1.46 -0.65 8.56
N ASN A 177 -1.29 -1.87 8.06
CA ASN A 177 -0.93 -3.03 8.88
C ASN A 177 0.57 -3.17 9.16
N GLY A 178 1.38 -2.21 8.72
CA GLY A 178 2.82 -2.17 9.01
C GLY A 178 3.16 -1.43 10.30
N PRO A 179 4.46 -1.17 10.56
CA PRO A 179 5.60 -1.46 9.68
C PRO A 179 5.85 -2.96 9.46
N TYR A 180 6.35 -3.31 8.27
CA TYR A 180 6.79 -4.67 7.95
C TYR A 180 8.31 -4.77 8.06
N LEU A 181 8.78 -5.78 8.79
CA LEU A 181 10.20 -6.04 9.00
C LEU A 181 10.62 -7.30 8.25
N PHE A 182 11.69 -7.20 7.46
CA PHE A 182 12.23 -8.34 6.73
C PHE A 182 13.72 -8.51 7.03
N GLN A 183 14.14 -9.75 7.19
CA GLN A 183 15.55 -10.13 7.29
C GLN A 183 16.08 -10.47 5.89
N VAL A 184 17.12 -9.77 5.43
CA VAL A 184 17.91 -10.16 4.26
C VAL A 184 19.07 -11.02 4.69
N LYS A 185 19.16 -12.22 4.12
CA LYS A 185 20.27 -13.15 4.36
C LYS A 185 20.67 -13.89 3.09
#